data_AF-A0A1B6KXP4-F1
#
_entry.id   AF-A0A1B6KXP4-F1
#
_cell.length_a   1.000
_cell.length_b   1.000
_cell.length_c   1.000
_cell.angle_alpha   90.00
_cell.angle_beta   90.00
_cell.angle_gamma   90.00
#
_symmetry.space_group_name_H-M   'P 1'
#
loop_
_entity.id
_entity.type
_entity.pdbx_description
1 polymer ?
#
loop_
_entity_poly.entity_id
_entity_poly.type
_entity_poly.pdbx_seq_one_letter_code
_entity_poly.pdbx_strand_id
1 'polypeptide(L)'
;SSSTRMRSLKTLRQSDHATDSNAMSIRCKQRAVIEFLTAEKVNPTEIYRRLKSVYGDDAVDRSTVNRWVIKFRGCEPGKAIIVDGTRSGRPITATDNKHHKLVDDLIQSNQQITQQHIPNHV
;
A
#
# COMPACT_ATOMS: atom_id res chain seq x y z
N SER A 1 24.09 -5.61 -62.36
CA SER A 1 23.65 -6.27 -61.12
C SER A 1 23.83 -5.35 -59.93
N SER A 2 22.87 -5.42 -59.00
CA SER A 2 22.87 -4.80 -57.65
C SER A 2 22.64 -3.28 -57.65
N SER A 3 21.44 -2.72 -57.45
CA SER A 3 20.37 -2.95 -56.46
C SER A 3 20.86 -3.00 -55.02
N THR A 4 20.58 -1.93 -54.25
CA THR A 4 20.22 -1.88 -52.80
C THR A 4 20.40 -0.42 -52.33
N ARG A 5 19.36 0.42 -52.37
CA ARG A 5 18.34 0.65 -51.31
C ARG A 5 18.79 1.69 -50.28
N MET A 6 18.12 2.84 -50.33
CA MET A 6 18.09 3.88 -49.30
C MET A 6 17.89 3.32 -47.88
N ARG A 7 18.53 3.99 -46.91
CA ARG A 7 17.92 4.64 -45.72
C ARG A 7 19.03 4.91 -44.70
N SER A 8 19.61 6.11 -44.74
CA SER A 8 20.48 6.57 -43.66
C SER A 8 19.62 7.04 -42.50
N LEU A 9 19.75 6.28 -41.40
CA LEU A 9 19.63 6.69 -40.00
C LEU A 9 18.29 7.32 -39.58
N LYS A 10 17.42 6.42 -39.13
CA LYS A 10 16.28 6.65 -38.25
C LYS A 10 16.67 7.65 -37.15
N THR A 11 15.87 8.70 -37.04
CA THR A 11 15.71 9.57 -35.88
C THR A 11 15.72 8.72 -34.60
N LEU A 12 16.81 8.79 -33.82
CA LEU A 12 16.85 8.25 -32.47
C LEU A 12 16.04 9.20 -31.57
N ARG A 13 14.74 8.93 -31.48
CA ARG A 13 13.83 9.56 -30.53
C ARG A 13 13.34 8.50 -29.55
N GLN A 14 14.18 8.19 -28.58
CA GLN A 14 13.84 7.48 -27.34
C GLN A 14 15.02 7.81 -26.42
N SER A 15 14.90 8.62 -25.37
CA SER A 15 14.10 8.30 -24.19
C SER A 15 13.86 9.54 -23.32
N ASP A 16 12.71 10.19 -23.46
CA ASP A 16 12.16 11.04 -22.40
C ASP A 16 11.14 10.19 -21.63
N HIS A 17 11.62 9.27 -20.79
CA HIS A 17 10.78 8.66 -19.75
C HIS A 17 11.07 9.34 -18.40
N ALA A 18 11.02 10.68 -18.41
CA ALA A 18 10.74 11.44 -17.21
C ALA A 18 9.22 11.38 -16.99
N THR A 19 8.72 10.25 -16.49
CA THR A 19 7.36 10.26 -15.94
C THR A 19 7.44 11.01 -14.63
N ASP A 20 7.03 12.28 -14.67
CA ASP A 20 6.91 13.19 -13.54
C ASP A 20 6.51 12.48 -12.24
N SER A 21 7.53 12.20 -11.43
CA SER A 21 7.42 11.44 -10.20
C SER A 21 6.84 12.26 -9.03
N ASN A 22 5.90 13.17 -9.29
CA ASN A 22 5.33 14.01 -8.21
C ASN A 22 3.90 14.54 -8.42
N ALA A 23 3.17 14.10 -9.45
CA ALA A 23 1.77 14.49 -9.58
C ALA A 23 0.89 13.69 -8.59
N MET A 24 0.56 14.28 -7.45
CA MET A 24 -0.37 13.69 -6.48
C MET A 24 -1.72 13.37 -7.16
N SER A 25 -2.06 12.08 -7.27
CA SER A 25 -3.36 11.65 -7.84
C SER A 25 -4.53 12.26 -7.07
N ILE A 26 -5.65 12.54 -7.76
CA ILE A 26 -6.91 13.00 -7.14
C ILE A 26 -7.31 12.11 -5.96
N ARG A 27 -7.07 10.79 -6.06
CA ARG A 27 -7.33 9.83 -4.98
C ARG A 27 -6.46 10.08 -3.75
N CYS A 28 -5.19 10.41 -3.94
CA CYS A 28 -4.28 10.72 -2.84
C CYS A 28 -4.65 12.07 -2.20
N LYS A 29 -5.04 13.08 -2.99
CA LYS A 29 -5.54 14.37 -2.46
C LYS A 29 -6.77 14.17 -1.57
N GLN A 30 -7.74 13.37 -2.04
CA GLN A 30 -8.93 13.05 -1.24
C GLN A 30 -8.61 12.28 0.04
N ARG A 31 -7.63 11.37 0.02
CA ARG A 31 -7.16 10.66 1.22
C ARG A 31 -6.50 11.59 2.24
N ALA A 32 -5.70 12.56 1.78
CA ALA A 32 -5.13 13.59 2.65
C ALA A 32 -6.23 14.41 3.35
N VAL A 33 -7.30 14.77 2.61
CA VAL A 33 -8.47 15.45 3.18
C VAL A 33 -9.18 14.56 4.21
N ILE A 34 -9.33 13.26 3.95
CA ILE A 34 -9.93 12.33 4.90
C ILE A 34 -9.08 12.22 6.17
N GLU A 35 -7.75 12.15 6.05
CA GLU A 35 -6.83 12.12 7.20
C GLU A 35 -7.01 13.37 8.07
N PHE A 36 -6.93 14.55 7.44
CA PHE A 36 -7.11 15.83 8.12
C PHE A 36 -8.44 15.91 8.87
N LEU A 37 -9.55 15.62 8.20
CA LEU A 37 -10.89 15.69 8.81
C LEU A 37 -11.11 14.60 9.87
N THR A 38 -10.41 13.46 9.77
CA THR A 38 -10.44 12.42 10.80
C THR A 38 -9.72 12.89 12.07
N ALA A 39 -8.59 13.58 11.94
CA ALA A 39 -7.88 14.18 13.06
C ALA A 39 -8.71 15.29 13.75
N GLU A 40 -9.50 16.04 12.98
CA GLU A 40 -10.51 16.99 13.50
C GLU A 40 -11.75 16.30 14.12
N LYS A 41 -11.80 14.96 14.13
CA LYS A 41 -12.91 14.16 14.67
C LYS A 41 -14.26 14.37 13.95
N VAL A 42 -14.24 14.75 12.68
CA VAL A 42 -15.45 14.89 11.86
C VAL A 42 -16.07 13.51 11.59
N ASN A 43 -17.41 13.44 11.57
CA ASN A 43 -18.14 12.20 11.27
C ASN A 43 -17.88 11.77 9.80
N PRO A 44 -17.63 10.47 9.52
CA PRO A 44 -17.43 9.96 8.16
C PRO A 44 -18.50 10.37 7.14
N THR A 45 -19.76 10.48 7.56
CA THR A 45 -20.87 10.89 6.70
C THR A 45 -20.71 12.33 6.23
N GLU A 46 -20.27 13.21 7.13
CA GLU A 46 -20.00 14.62 6.82
C GLU A 46 -18.73 14.75 5.97
N ILE A 47 -17.71 13.94 6.23
CA ILE A 47 -16.51 13.85 5.37
C ILE A 47 -16.91 13.50 3.93
N TYR A 48 -17.75 12.48 3.74
CA TYR A 48 -18.24 12.10 2.42
C TYR A 48 -19.03 13.25 1.75
N ARG A 49 -19.92 13.93 2.48
CA ARG A 49 -20.69 15.07 1.95
C ARG A 49 -19.78 16.19 1.44
N ARG A 50 -18.75 16.54 2.22
CA ARG A 50 -17.76 17.56 1.82
C ARG A 50 -16.96 17.13 0.60
N LEU A 51 -16.53 15.86 0.55
CA LEU A 51 -15.82 15.32 -0.61
C LEU A 51 -16.70 15.33 -1.87
N LYS A 52 -17.96 14.88 -1.78
CA LYS A 52 -18.90 14.91 -2.92
C LYS A 52 -19.19 16.33 -3.40
N SER A 53 -19.26 17.30 -2.48
CA SER A 53 -19.47 18.71 -2.82
C SER A 53 -18.30 19.34 -3.59
N VAL A 54 -17.07 18.91 -3.34
CA VAL A 54 -15.86 19.48 -3.95
C VAL A 54 -15.42 18.70 -5.20
N TYR A 55 -15.43 17.38 -5.13
CA TYR A 55 -14.92 16.50 -6.19
C TYR A 55 -16.01 15.96 -7.13
N GLY A 56 -17.29 16.21 -6.84
CA GLY A 56 -18.38 15.78 -7.71
C GLY A 56 -18.33 14.28 -7.99
N ASP A 57 -18.28 13.89 -9.26
CA ASP A 57 -18.27 12.48 -9.66
C ASP A 57 -16.93 11.78 -9.47
N ASP A 58 -15.85 12.53 -9.30
CA ASP A 58 -14.53 12.00 -8.95
C ASP A 58 -14.40 11.70 -7.44
N ALA A 59 -15.43 12.02 -6.65
CA ALA A 59 -15.42 11.79 -5.21
C ALA A 59 -15.35 10.30 -4.87
N VAL A 60 -14.53 9.97 -3.87
CA VAL A 60 -14.49 8.60 -3.34
C VAL A 60 -15.82 8.21 -2.70
N ASP A 61 -16.19 6.94 -2.82
CA ASP A 61 -17.44 6.43 -2.28
C ASP A 61 -17.43 6.36 -0.74
N ARG A 62 -18.62 6.25 -0.14
CA ARG A 62 -18.78 6.20 1.32
C ARG A 62 -17.99 5.06 1.96
N SER A 63 -17.91 3.90 1.29
CA SER A 63 -17.20 2.74 1.83
C SER A 63 -15.68 2.98 1.88
N THR A 64 -15.12 3.64 0.85
CA THR A 64 -13.73 4.08 0.86
C THR A 64 -13.48 5.08 1.98
N VAL A 65 -14.35 6.08 2.17
CA VAL A 65 -14.20 7.05 3.27
C VAL A 65 -14.13 6.33 4.62
N ASN A 66 -15.07 5.44 4.91
CA ASN A 66 -15.08 4.69 6.17
C ASN A 66 -13.79 3.87 6.38
N ARG A 67 -13.33 3.18 5.33
CA ARG A 67 -12.08 2.41 5.39
C ARG A 67 -10.89 3.28 5.79
N TRP A 68 -10.77 4.46 5.19
CA TRP A 68 -9.67 5.39 5.49
C TRP A 68 -9.82 6.03 6.87
N VAL A 69 -11.02 6.40 7.28
CA VAL A 69 -11.27 6.91 8.65
C VAL A 69 -10.84 5.87 9.70
N ILE A 70 -11.20 4.60 9.54
CA ILE A 70 -10.80 3.53 10.46
C ILE A 70 -9.27 3.40 10.49
N LYS A 71 -8.64 3.42 9.31
CA LYS A 71 -7.18 3.32 9.18
C LYS A 71 -6.47 4.49 9.89
N PHE A 72 -6.98 5.72 9.75
CA PHE A 72 -6.35 6.91 10.31
C PHE A 72 -6.61 7.09 11.81
N ARG A 73 -7.70 6.55 12.37
CA ARG A 73 -7.99 6.63 13.82
C ARG A 73 -6.89 6.02 14.70
N GLY A 74 -6.16 5.02 14.19
CA GLY A 74 -5.05 4.38 14.90
C GLY A 74 -3.67 4.96 14.58
N CYS A 75 -3.57 5.96 13.70
CA CYS A 75 -2.30 6.57 13.31
C CYS A 75 -2.15 7.95 13.96
N GLU A 76 -0.92 8.33 14.28
CA GLU A 76 -0.63 9.73 14.60
C GLU A 76 -0.85 10.61 13.36
N PRO A 77 -1.44 11.81 13.50
CA PRO A 77 -1.66 12.73 12.38
C PRO A 77 -0.36 13.00 11.60
N GLY A 78 -0.40 12.92 10.27
CA GLY A 78 0.74 13.18 9.40
C GLY A 78 1.74 12.02 9.26
N LYS A 79 1.57 10.92 10.02
CA LYS A 79 2.37 9.68 9.83
C LYS A 79 1.68 8.67 8.92
N ALA A 80 0.46 8.94 8.48
CA ALA A 80 -0.30 7.97 7.72
C ALA A 80 0.14 7.90 6.26
N ILE A 81 0.29 6.68 5.72
CA ILE A 81 0.65 6.47 4.33
C ILE A 81 -0.59 6.71 3.46
N ILE A 82 -0.63 7.89 2.81
CA ILE A 82 -1.72 8.36 1.93
C ILE A 82 -1.67 7.69 0.54
N VAL A 83 -0.46 7.42 0.07
CA VAL A 83 -0.21 6.82 -1.26
C VAL A 83 -0.56 5.34 -1.22
N ASP A 84 -1.06 4.79 -2.32
CA ASP A 84 -1.15 3.35 -2.47
C ASP A 84 0.25 2.76 -2.39
N GLY A 85 0.51 1.96 -1.35
CA GLY A 85 1.71 1.12 -1.34
C GLY A 85 1.74 0.25 -2.59
N THR A 86 2.93 -0.02 -3.11
CA THR A 86 3.11 -0.90 -4.28
C THR A 86 2.24 -2.14 -4.10
N ARG A 87 1.19 -2.24 -4.91
CA ARG A 87 0.18 -3.29 -4.79
C ARG A 87 0.91 -4.62 -5.03
N SER A 88 1.19 -5.36 -3.97
CA SER A 88 1.53 -6.77 -4.13
C SER A 88 0.28 -7.47 -4.65
N GLY A 89 0.23 -7.70 -5.96
CA GLY A 89 -0.53 -8.83 -6.47
C GLY A 89 -0.06 -10.10 -5.73
N ARG A 90 -0.93 -11.09 -5.62
CA ARG A 90 -0.66 -12.41 -5.00
C ARG A 90 0.83 -12.77 -5.16
N PRO A 91 1.61 -12.91 -4.07
CA PRO A 91 2.99 -13.37 -4.21
C PRO A 91 2.95 -14.81 -4.73
N ILE A 92 3.22 -15.00 -6.02
CA ILE A 92 3.56 -16.30 -6.56
C ILE A 92 5.04 -16.48 -6.26
N THR A 93 5.28 -17.11 -5.12
CA THR A 93 6.50 -17.80 -4.71
C THR A 93 7.75 -16.93 -4.52
N ALA A 94 8.52 -17.30 -3.49
CA ALA A 94 9.87 -16.82 -3.23
C ALA A 94 9.99 -15.37 -2.70
N THR A 95 9.87 -15.22 -1.38
CA THR A 95 11.02 -14.88 -0.52
C THR A 95 10.48 -14.66 0.88
N ASP A 96 10.38 -15.75 1.63
CA ASP A 96 10.45 -15.65 3.08
C ASP A 96 11.16 -16.85 3.70
N ASN A 97 12.26 -17.28 3.05
CA ASN A 97 13.20 -18.22 3.65
C ASN A 97 13.78 -17.71 4.99
N LYS A 98 13.52 -16.44 5.36
CA LYS A 98 13.95 -15.85 6.64
C LYS A 98 12.94 -16.12 7.76
N HIS A 99 11.62 -16.05 7.53
CA HIS A 99 10.64 -16.41 8.55
C HIS A 99 10.47 -17.93 8.74
N HIS A 100 10.67 -18.76 7.70
CA HIS A 100 10.56 -20.22 7.87
C HIS A 100 11.55 -20.76 8.91
N LYS A 101 12.82 -20.30 8.89
CA LYS A 101 13.81 -20.70 9.90
C LYS A 101 13.43 -20.27 11.32
N LEU A 102 12.95 -19.04 11.47
CA LEU A 102 12.52 -18.53 12.78
C LEU A 102 11.32 -19.29 13.33
N VAL A 103 10.39 -19.72 12.47
CA VAL A 103 9.23 -20.51 12.86
C VAL A 103 9.63 -21.96 13.17
N ASP A 104 10.51 -22.57 12.39
CA ASP A 104 11.03 -23.92 12.67
C ASP A 104 11.83 -23.96 13.99
N ASP A 105 12.71 -22.98 14.23
CA ASP A 105 13.47 -22.85 15.48
C ASP A 105 12.56 -22.60 16.68
N LEU A 106 11.49 -21.80 16.51
CA LEU A 106 10.49 -21.55 17.54
C LEU A 106 9.64 -22.80 17.85
N ILE A 107 9.27 -23.58 16.83
CA ILE A 107 8.52 -24.82 17.01
C ILE A 107 9.40 -25.89 17.69
N GLN A 108 10.69 -25.98 17.32
CA GLN A 108 11.62 -26.93 17.92
C GLN A 108 11.96 -26.59 19.38
N SER A 109 12.07 -25.30 19.72
CA SER A 109 12.28 -24.85 21.11
C SER A 109 11.05 -25.05 21.99
N ASN A 110 9.83 -24.93 21.46
CA ASN A 110 8.61 -25.16 22.25
C ASN A 110 8.33 -26.65 22.55
N GLN A 111 8.86 -27.58 21.75
CA GLN A 111 8.74 -29.02 22.03
C GLN A 111 9.65 -29.51 23.16
N GLN A 112 10.80 -28.88 23.41
CA GLN A 112 11.71 -29.28 24.50
C GLN A 112 11.21 -28.86 25.89
N ILE A 113 10.35 -27.84 25.99
CA ILE A 113 9.91 -27.26 27.27
C ILE A 113 8.80 -28.12 27.93
N THR A 114 8.12 -28.98 27.17
CA THR A 114 7.05 -29.87 27.69
C THR A 114 7.57 -31.20 28.25
N GLN A 115 8.83 -31.59 27.97
CA GLN A 115 9.40 -32.85 28.50
C GLN A 115 10.16 -32.69 29.84
N GLN A 116 10.34 -31.47 30.35
CA GLN A 116 11.04 -31.24 31.62
C GLN A 116 10.23 -30.40 32.61
N HIS A 117 8.93 -30.68 32.80
CA HIS A 117 8.24 -30.25 34.03
C HIS A 117 6.92 -31.00 34.29
N ILE A 118 7.02 -32.25 34.75
CA ILE A 118 6.00 -32.83 35.63
C ILE A 118 6.72 -33.33 36.90
N PRO A 119 6.79 -32.55 37.99
CA PRO A 119 7.08 -33.11 39.29
C PRO A 119 5.82 -33.86 39.75
N ASN A 120 5.77 -35.17 39.50
CA ASN A 120 4.79 -36.03 40.15
C ASN A 120 5.22 -36.20 41.61
N HIS A 121 4.49 -35.54 42.50
CA HIS A 121 4.54 -35.72 43.93
C HIS A 121 3.48 -36.77 44.31
N VAL A 122 3.91 -38.02 44.58
CA VAL A 122 3.35 -38.97 45.57
C VAL A 122 4.39 -40.06 45.86
#